data_AF-A0A9W7HMX3-F1
#
_entry.id   AF-A0A9W7HMX3-F1
#
_cell.length_a   1.000
_cell.length_b   1.000
_cell.length_c   1.000
_cell.angle_alpha   90.00
_cell.angle_beta   90.00
_cell.angle_gamma   90.00
#
_symmetry.space_group_name_H-M   'P 1'
#
loop_
_entity.id
_entity.type
_entity.pdbx_description
1 polymer ?
#
loop_
_entity_poly.entity_id
_entity_poly.type
_entity_poly.pdbx_seq_one_letter_code
_entity_poly.pdbx_strand_id
1 'polypeptide(L)'
;MRICISVASSKIHEADDCHQDNVLFLSESIASLGIQGLGSLYTKQGSKGLNQDAAILYQDYGMEGGAFCGVFDGHGKNGHIVSNMVRNRLPSLLLSQTIKTASVEKNCQNQVAKTDIEFRPIPSNG
;
A
#
# COMPACT_ATOMS: atom_id res chain seq x y z
N MET A 1 1.70 -25.76 12.83
CA MET A 1 1.10 -24.72 11.97
C MET A 1 2.10 -23.58 11.86
N ARG A 2 2.23 -22.90 10.70
CA ARG A 2 2.90 -21.60 10.61
C ARG A 2 1.86 -20.50 10.85
N ILE A 3 2.26 -19.35 11.39
CA ILE A 3 1.37 -18.21 11.61
C ILE A 3 2.08 -16.97 11.07
N CYS A 4 1.42 -16.27 10.14
CA CYS A 4 1.87 -15.00 9.60
C CYS A 4 0.70 -14.02 9.57
N ILE A 5 0.91 -12.82 10.11
CA ILE A 5 -0.10 -11.77 10.22
C ILE A 5 0.53 -10.41 9.93
N SER A 6 -0.22 -9.55 9.25
CA SER A 6 0.11 -8.16 8.98
C SER A 6 -1.15 -7.30 9.13
N VAL A 7 -1.11 -6.33 10.03
CA VAL A 7 -2.25 -5.49 10.40
C VAL A 7 -1.80 -4.05 10.69
N ALA A 8 -2.45 -3.07 10.07
CA ALA A 8 -2.41 -1.67 10.48
C ALA A 8 -3.41 -1.43 11.65
N SER A 9 -3.01 -0.72 12.70
CA SER A 9 -3.84 -0.48 13.90
C SER A 9 -3.53 0.86 14.59
N SER A 10 -4.48 1.43 15.32
CA SER A 10 -4.23 2.62 16.15
C SER A 10 -3.70 2.30 17.56
N LYS A 11 -3.55 1.02 17.93
CA LYS A 11 -3.11 0.55 19.25
C LYS A 11 -2.31 -0.74 19.14
N ILE A 12 -1.06 -0.75 19.60
CA ILE A 12 -0.24 -1.97 19.66
C ILE A 12 0.77 -1.90 20.81
N HIS A 13 1.06 -3.07 21.39
CA HIS A 13 2.17 -3.31 22.31
C HIS A 13 3.44 -3.68 21.53
N GLU A 14 4.55 -3.04 21.87
CA GLU A 14 5.88 -3.44 21.42
C GLU A 14 6.20 -4.85 21.95
N ALA A 15 6.50 -5.77 21.05
CA ALA A 15 7.04 -7.08 21.40
C ALA A 15 8.46 -7.16 20.83
N ASP A 16 9.40 -7.51 21.71
CA ASP A 16 10.84 -7.61 21.43
C ASP A 16 11.09 -8.57 20.24
N ASP A 17 11.51 -8.03 19.10
CA ASP A 17 11.49 -8.73 17.81
C ASP A 17 12.87 -9.38 17.53
N CYS A 18 12.87 -10.70 17.46
CA CYS A 18 14.00 -11.46 16.90
C CYS A 18 13.97 -11.25 15.39
N HIS A 19 14.91 -10.47 14.84
CA HIS A 19 15.07 -10.19 13.40
C HIS A 19 14.76 -11.42 12.52
N GLN A 20 13.57 -11.44 11.92
CA GLN A 20 13.14 -12.49 10.98
C GLN A 20 12.99 -11.89 9.58
N ASP A 21 13.79 -12.37 8.62
CA ASP A 21 13.81 -11.92 7.20
C ASP A 21 12.46 -12.08 6.44
N ASN A 22 11.48 -12.75 7.05
CA ASN A 22 10.17 -13.04 6.45
C ASN A 22 9.15 -11.90 6.61
N VAL A 23 9.40 -10.97 7.54
CA VAL A 23 8.55 -9.80 7.77
C VAL A 23 9.23 -8.53 7.28
N LEU A 24 8.45 -7.63 6.68
CA LEU A 24 8.93 -6.32 6.26
C LEU A 24 7.98 -5.23 6.75
N PHE A 25 8.48 -4.31 7.56
CA PHE A 25 7.78 -3.11 7.99
C PHE A 25 8.36 -1.90 7.26
N LEU A 26 7.53 -1.20 6.49
CA LEU A 26 7.86 0.06 5.84
C LEU A 26 6.98 1.16 6.41
N SER A 27 7.61 2.22 6.88
CA SER A 27 6.96 3.47 7.26
C SER A 27 7.70 4.60 6.55
N GLU A 28 7.03 5.29 5.64
CA GLU A 28 7.57 6.51 5.01
C GLU A 28 7.41 7.68 6.00
N SER A 29 8.23 7.68 7.05
CA SER A 29 8.21 8.74 8.05
C SER A 29 8.86 10.01 7.50
N ILE A 30 8.05 10.98 7.07
CA ILE A 30 8.35 12.36 7.44
C ILE A 30 7.84 12.49 8.88
N ALA A 31 8.76 12.62 9.82
CA ALA A 31 8.48 12.95 11.21
C ALA A 31 7.63 14.23 11.29
N SER A 32 6.30 14.11 11.36
CA SER A 32 5.39 15.24 11.45
C SER A 32 4.08 14.80 12.11
N LEU A 33 3.88 15.29 13.33
CA LEU A 33 2.58 15.43 14.02
C LEU A 33 1.82 14.14 14.39
N GLY A 34 2.31 13.42 15.39
CA GLY A 34 1.48 12.91 16.51
C GLY A 34 0.37 11.88 16.26
N ILE A 35 0.08 11.50 15.01
CA ILE A 35 -0.80 10.38 14.65
C ILE A 35 0.03 9.41 13.81
N GLN A 36 0.96 8.71 14.47
CA GLN A 36 1.60 7.55 13.85
C GLN A 36 0.56 6.44 13.78
N GLY A 37 0.18 6.03 12.57
CA GLY A 37 -0.48 4.75 12.39
C GLY A 37 0.45 3.68 12.98
N LEU A 38 0.02 2.98 14.03
CA LEU A 38 0.81 1.88 14.58
C LEU A 38 0.58 0.63 13.71
N GLY A 39 1.56 -0.26 13.62
CA GLY A 39 1.45 -1.44 12.78
C GLY A 39 1.99 -2.71 13.44
N SER A 40 1.32 -3.85 13.27
CA SER A 40 1.78 -5.13 13.80
C SER A 40 2.07 -6.07 12.65
N LEU A 41 3.28 -6.62 12.64
CA LEU A 41 3.59 -7.84 11.94
C LEU A 41 4.05 -8.90 12.92
N TYR A 42 3.66 -10.13 12.65
CA TYR A 42 4.15 -11.26 13.40
C TYR A 42 4.32 -12.47 12.50
N THR A 43 5.44 -13.16 12.69
CA THR A 43 5.78 -14.41 12.02
C THR A 43 6.24 -15.42 13.06
N LYS A 44 5.75 -16.65 12.94
CA LYS A 44 6.22 -17.79 13.71
C LYS A 44 6.52 -18.96 12.80
N GLN A 45 7.78 -19.35 12.76
CA GLN A 45 8.19 -20.60 12.15
C GLN A 45 7.62 -21.79 12.93
N GLY A 46 6.93 -22.69 12.23
CA GLY A 46 6.44 -23.95 12.79
C GLY A 46 7.48 -25.07 12.72
N SER A 47 7.08 -26.29 13.11
CA SER A 47 7.97 -27.47 13.11
C SER A 47 8.26 -28.09 11.72
N LYS A 48 7.69 -27.54 10.64
CA LYS A 48 7.72 -28.13 9.28
C LYS A 48 8.88 -27.61 8.41
N GLY A 49 10.02 -27.28 9.02
CA GLY A 49 11.18 -26.70 8.33
C GLY A 49 11.09 -25.18 8.17
N LEU A 50 11.85 -24.63 7.21
CA LEU A 50 11.95 -23.19 6.93
C LEU A 50 10.55 -22.54 6.80
N ASN A 51 10.35 -21.37 7.41
CA ASN A 51 9.14 -20.59 7.14
C ASN A 51 9.18 -20.08 5.70
N GLN A 52 8.20 -20.48 4.90
CA GLN A 52 8.11 -20.07 3.50
C GLN A 52 7.16 -18.90 3.30
N ASP A 53 6.43 -18.50 4.34
CA ASP A 53 5.50 -17.39 4.31
C ASP A 53 6.28 -16.08 4.41
N ALA A 54 5.77 -15.02 3.78
CA ALA A 54 6.30 -13.67 3.90
C ALA A 54 5.16 -12.69 4.20
N ALA A 55 5.43 -11.64 4.97
CA ALA A 55 4.42 -10.62 5.29
C ALA A 55 4.98 -9.20 5.20
N ILE A 56 4.14 -8.25 4.81
CA ILE A 56 4.48 -6.83 4.71
C ILE A 56 3.40 -5.96 5.34
N LEU A 57 3.84 -4.91 6.02
CA LEU A 57 3.03 -3.75 6.37
C LEU A 57 3.74 -2.51 5.85
N TYR A 58 3.09 -1.78 4.96
CA TYR A 58 3.58 -0.54 4.38
C TYR A 58 2.60 0.57 4.73
N GLN A 59 2.98 1.43 5.67
CA GLN A 59 2.22 2.59 6.10
C GLN A 59 2.40 3.78 5.15
N ASP A 60 1.39 4.65 5.12
CA ASP A 60 1.28 5.80 4.22
C ASP A 60 1.35 5.40 2.74
N TYR A 61 0.81 4.22 2.43
CA TYR A 61 0.88 3.65 1.09
C TYR A 61 -0.07 4.36 0.12
N GLY A 62 0.51 5.08 -0.84
CA GLY A 62 -0.18 5.75 -1.94
C GLY A 62 -0.95 7.03 -1.59
N MET A 63 -1.27 7.22 -0.31
CA MET A 63 -1.86 8.44 0.25
C MET A 63 -1.57 8.51 1.75
N GLU A 64 -1.63 9.73 2.32
CA GLU A 64 -1.50 9.96 3.77
C GLU A 64 -2.53 9.14 4.55
N GLY A 65 -2.08 8.40 5.56
CA GLY A 65 -2.92 7.49 6.34
C GLY A 65 -3.34 6.21 5.61
N GLY A 66 -2.92 6.02 4.35
CA GLY A 66 -3.10 4.77 3.61
C GLY A 66 -2.24 3.64 4.18
N ALA A 67 -2.64 2.39 3.98
CA ALA A 67 -1.81 1.26 4.37
C ALA A 67 -1.95 0.10 3.39
N PHE A 68 -0.84 -0.57 3.10
CA PHE A 68 -0.80 -1.83 2.36
C PHE A 68 -0.34 -2.94 3.29
N CYS A 69 -1.21 -3.95 3.48
CA CYS A 69 -0.93 -5.13 4.28
C CYS A 69 -0.98 -6.36 3.36
N GLY A 70 -0.01 -7.26 3.48
CA GLY A 70 0.02 -8.49 2.70
C GLY A 70 0.63 -9.65 3.48
N VAL A 71 0.07 -10.85 3.29
CA VAL A 71 0.63 -12.12 3.72
C VAL A 71 0.68 -13.04 2.52
N PHE A 72 1.84 -13.66 2.28
CA PHE A 72 2.15 -14.45 1.10
C PHE A 72 2.56 -15.85 1.53
N ASP A 73 1.70 -16.84 1.33
CA ASP A 73 1.98 -18.25 1.64
C ASP A 73 2.88 -18.86 0.55
N GLY A 74 4.16 -19.02 0.88
CA GLY A 74 5.12 -19.68 0.01
C GLY A 74 5.01 -21.21 0.12
N HIS A 75 5.07 -21.88 -1.03
CA HIS A 75 5.03 -23.34 -1.10
C HIS A 75 6.05 -23.91 -2.10
N GLY A 76 6.42 -25.18 -1.92
CA GLY A 76 7.34 -25.90 -2.78
C GLY A 76 8.82 -25.54 -2.55
N LYS A 77 9.72 -26.07 -3.39
CA LYS A 77 11.19 -25.91 -3.26
C LYS A 77 11.63 -24.45 -3.06
N ASN A 78 11.05 -23.54 -3.84
CA ASN A 78 11.42 -22.12 -3.86
C ASN A 78 10.36 -21.22 -3.19
N GLY A 79 9.45 -21.78 -2.38
CA GLY A 79 8.30 -21.06 -1.81
C GLY A 79 8.69 -19.76 -1.10
N HIS A 80 9.70 -19.85 -0.22
CA HIS A 80 10.26 -18.70 0.51
C HIS A 80 10.87 -17.61 -0.40
N ILE A 81 11.46 -17.99 -1.54
CA ILE A 81 12.05 -17.05 -2.49
C ILE A 81 10.93 -16.28 -3.21
N VAL A 82 9.90 -17.02 -3.65
CA VAL A 82 8.78 -16.45 -4.40
C VAL A 82 7.93 -15.55 -3.49
N SER A 83 7.60 -15.99 -2.27
CA SER A 83 6.82 -15.19 -1.32
C SER A 83 7.54 -13.88 -0.97
N ASN A 84 8.86 -13.92 -0.74
CA ASN A 84 9.67 -12.72 -0.54
C ASN A 84 9.73 -11.82 -1.79
N MET A 85 9.81 -12.39 -2.99
CA MET A 85 9.79 -11.62 -4.23
C MET A 85 8.46 -10.89 -4.41
N VAL A 86 7.33 -11.56 -4.15
CA VAL A 86 6.00 -10.94 -4.20
C VAL A 86 5.90 -9.83 -3.16
N ARG A 87 6.30 -10.10 -1.91
CA ARG A 87 6.34 -9.11 -0.82
C ARG A 87 7.07 -7.83 -1.24
N ASN A 88 8.23 -7.96 -1.88
CA ASN A 88 9.08 -6.83 -2.21
C ASN A 88 8.64 -6.09 -3.49
N ARG A 89 7.95 -6.75 -4.44
CA ARG A 89 7.62 -6.16 -5.75
C ARG A 89 6.16 -5.76 -5.92
N LEU A 90 5.23 -6.48 -5.29
CA LEU A 90 3.80 -6.23 -5.45
C LEU A 90 3.38 -4.80 -5.04
N PRO A 91 3.86 -4.24 -3.91
CA PRO A 91 3.47 -2.89 -3.51
C PRO A 91 3.86 -1.83 -4.56
N SER A 92 5.06 -1.89 -5.14
CA SER A 92 5.47 -0.90 -6.12
C SER A 92 4.70 -1.03 -7.45
N LEU A 93 4.40 -2.27 -7.87
CA LEU A 93 3.58 -2.52 -9.06
C LEU A 93 2.17 -1.95 -8.90
N LEU A 94 1.51 -2.21 -7.77
CA LEU A 94 0.17 -1.69 -7.48
C LEU A 94 0.16 -0.16 -7.42
N LEU A 95 1.16 0.46 -6.76
CA LEU A 95 1.26 1.90 -6.64
C LEU A 95 1.43 2.56 -8.02
N SER A 96 2.27 1.96 -8.88
CA SER A 96 2.46 2.43 -10.25
C SER A 96 1.18 2.37 -11.08
N GLN A 97 0.32 1.36 -10.86
CA GLN A 97 -0.94 1.20 -11.55
C GLN A 97 -1.98 2.22 -11.06
N THR A 98 -2.03 2.48 -9.75
CA THR A 98 -2.89 3.51 -9.16
C THR A 98 -2.55 4.90 -9.71
N ILE A 99 -1.26 5.25 -9.78
CA ILE A 99 -0.80 6.53 -10.34
C ILE A 99 -1.17 6.66 -11.83
N LYS A 100 -0.99 5.59 -12.61
CA LYS A 100 -1.40 5.56 -14.03
C LYS A 100 -2.90 5.73 -14.22
N THR A 101 -3.71 5.13 -13.35
CA THR A 101 -5.18 5.23 -13.46
C THR A 101 -5.65 6.63 -13.05
N ALA A 102 -5.06 7.21 -12.01
CA ALA A 102 -5.33 8.59 -11.60
C ALA A 102 -4.94 9.63 -12.68
N SER A 103 -3.90 9.39 -13.48
CA SER A 103 -3.54 10.29 -14.59
C SER A 103 -4.49 10.18 -15.78
N VAL A 104 -5.13 9.02 -15.99
CA VAL A 104 -6.19 8.84 -17.01
C VAL A 104 -7.46 9.58 -16.60
N GLU A 105 -7.86 9.55 -15.33
CA GLU A 105 -9.06 10.27 -14.85
C GLU A 105 -8.91 11.81 -14.97
N LYS A 106 -7.72 12.35 -14.72
CA LYS A 106 -7.45 13.79 -14.93
C LYS A 106 -7.54 14.22 -16.39
N ASN A 107 -7.28 13.32 -17.34
CA ASN A 107 -7.46 13.61 -18.77
C ASN A 107 -8.93 13.57 -19.23
N CYS A 108 -9.83 12.92 -18.50
CA CYS A 108 -11.27 12.97 -18.79
C CYS A 108 -11.96 14.22 -18.22
N GLN A 109 -11.46 14.79 -17.11
CA GLN A 109 -12.02 16.03 -16.54
C GLN A 109 -11.57 17.28 -17.30
N ASN A 110 -10.37 17.27 -17.89
CA ASN A 110 -9.85 18.39 -18.70
C ASN A 110 -10.55 18.57 -20.07
N GLN A 111 -11.42 17.64 -20.47
CA GLN A 111 -12.20 17.75 -21.71
C GLN A 111 -13.62 18.27 -21.50
N VAL A 112 -14.10 18.42 -20.26
CA VAL A 112 -15.46 18.95 -19.98
C VAL A 112 -15.46 20.45 -19.67
N ALA A 113 -14.32 21.05 -19.30
CA ALA A 113 -14.22 22.47 -18.96
C ALA A 113 -13.56 23.32 -20.06
N LYS A 114 -14.08 23.28 -21.30
CA LYS A 114 -13.73 24.29 -22.31
C LYS A 114 -14.77 24.43 -23.41
N THR A 115 -15.91 25.06 -23.12
CA THR A 115 -16.67 25.86 -24.10
C THR A 115 -17.47 26.95 -23.35
N ASP A 116 -16.80 28.03 -22.96
CA ASP A 116 -17.49 29.28 -22.65
C ASP A 116 -17.96 29.89 -23.97
N ILE A 117 -19.26 29.79 -24.28
CA ILE A 117 -19.91 30.64 -25.27
C ILE A 117 -20.61 31.76 -24.50
N GLU A 118 -19.92 32.90 -24.40
CA GLU A 118 -20.45 34.17 -23.92
C GLU A 118 -21.51 34.68 -24.92
N PHE A 119 -22.80 34.48 -24.63
CA PHE A 119 -23.87 35.15 -25.36
C PHE A 119 -24.04 36.57 -24.83
N ARG A 120 -23.55 37.56 -25.59
CA ARG A 120 -23.91 38.97 -25.40
C ARG A 120 -25.26 39.26 -26.08
N PRO A 121 -26.22 39.95 -25.43
CA PRO A 121 -27.46 40.35 -26.09
C PRO A 121 -27.20 41.49 -27.10
N ILE A 122 -27.82 41.39 -28.28
CA ILE A 122 -27.83 42.44 -29.30
C ILE A 122 -28.90 43.48 -28.92
N PRO A 123 -28.63 44.80 -29.00
CA PRO A 123 -29.63 45.81 -28.69
C PRO A 123 -30.66 45.93 -29.83
N SER A 124 -31.94 45.85 -29.50
CA SER A 124 -33.03 46.17 -30.42
C SER A 124 -33.33 47.67 -30.38
N ASN A 125 -32.99 48.37 -31.47
CA ASN A 125 -33.58 49.67 -31.80
C ASN A 125 -34.87 49.44 -32.59
N GLY A 126 -35.98 50.04 -32.15
CA GLY A 126 -37.28 50.02 -32.80
C GLY A 126 -38.42 50.20 -31.82
#